data_AF-A0A6I1RBW1-F1
#
_entry.id   AF-A0A6I1RBW1-F1
#
_cell.length_a   1.000
_cell.length_b   1.000
_cell.length_c   1.000
_cell.angle_alpha   90.00
_cell.angle_beta   90.00
_cell.angle_gamma   90.00
#
_symmetry.space_group_name_H-M   'P 1'
#
loop_
_entity.id
_entity.type
_entity.pdbx_description
1 polymer ?
#
loop_
_entity_poly.entity_id
_entity_poly.type
_entity_poly.pdbx_seq_one_letter_code
_entity_poly.pdbx_strand_id
1 'polypeptide(L)'
;MKGRTLVFLGYLLFTGMGGYSEIVGAADSEMTKTISGGGVTAKVTYLNPKDNNDEPRFQIVLDTHSANLDAYDLKTITALRDDTGKTYLATGIENKGSGHHRETTLTFPKV
;
A
#
# COMPACT_ATOMS: atom_id res chain seq x y z
N MET A 1 22.43 29.08 -24.55
CA MET A 1 22.86 27.79 -23.98
C MET A 1 21.72 26.81 -24.22
N LYS A 2 21.57 26.23 -25.42
CA LYS A 2 22.02 24.89 -25.83
C LYS A 2 22.02 23.84 -24.70
N GLY A 3 21.01 22.97 -24.74
CA GLY A 3 21.10 21.55 -24.38
C GLY A 3 19.90 21.04 -23.60
N ARG A 4 19.30 19.86 -23.85
CA ARG A 4 19.46 18.81 -24.87
C ARG A 4 18.10 18.08 -24.91
N THR A 5 17.55 17.88 -26.10
CA THR A 5 16.46 16.93 -26.33
C THR A 5 16.99 15.50 -26.17
N LEU A 6 16.30 14.65 -25.40
CA LEU A 6 16.33 13.21 -25.61
C LEU A 6 14.89 12.72 -25.78
N VAL A 7 14.58 12.37 -27.03
CA VAL A 7 13.40 11.59 -27.42
C VAL A 7 13.77 10.13 -27.21
N PHE A 8 12.94 9.37 -26.48
CA PHE A 8 12.98 7.90 -26.55
C PHE A 8 11.75 7.42 -27.31
N LEU A 9 11.97 7.15 -28.60
CA LEU A 9 11.15 6.27 -29.42
C LEU A 9 11.51 4.83 -29.02
N GLY A 10 10.62 4.18 -28.28
CA GLY A 10 10.68 2.74 -28.02
C GLY A 10 9.49 2.07 -28.69
N TYR A 11 9.68 1.56 -29.91
CA TYR A 11 8.72 0.65 -30.53
C TYR A 11 9.08 -0.75 -30.05
N LEU A 12 8.25 -1.34 -29.18
CA LEU A 12 8.34 -2.75 -28.81
C LEU A 12 7.06 -3.44 -29.28
N LEU A 13 7.17 -4.10 -30.43
CA LEU A 13 6.22 -5.13 -30.86
C LEU A 13 6.40 -6.35 -29.94
N PHE A 14 5.42 -6.61 -29.08
CA PHE A 14 5.29 -7.91 -28.42
C PHE A 14 3.90 -8.47 -28.72
N THR A 15 3.83 -9.29 -29.77
CA THR A 15 2.73 -10.23 -30.00
C THR A 15 2.91 -11.40 -29.04
N GLY A 16 2.04 -11.53 -28.05
CA GLY A 16 2.11 -12.62 -27.07
C GLY A 16 0.89 -12.63 -26.16
N MET A 17 -0.08 -13.48 -26.53
CA MET A 17 -1.33 -13.72 -25.85
C MET A 17 -1.09 -14.58 -24.59
N GLY A 18 -1.59 -14.14 -23.43
CA GLY A 18 -1.83 -15.03 -22.28
C GLY A 18 -1.31 -14.54 -20.93
N GLY A 19 -2.23 -14.19 -20.04
CA GLY A 19 -2.07 -14.36 -18.59
C GLY A 19 -1.61 -13.14 -17.81
N TYR A 20 -2.58 -12.45 -17.20
CA TYR A 20 -2.51 -11.62 -15.99
C TYR A 20 -1.09 -11.16 -15.59
N SER A 21 -0.68 -9.99 -16.10
CA SER A 21 0.34 -9.23 -15.40
C SER A 21 -0.26 -8.77 -14.08
N GLU A 22 0.17 -9.39 -12.98
CA GLU A 22 0.07 -8.77 -11.66
C GLU A 22 0.89 -7.48 -11.74
N ILE A 23 0.19 -6.37 -11.97
CA ILE A 23 0.69 -5.02 -11.75
C ILE A 23 0.85 -4.89 -10.23
N VAL A 24 1.92 -5.50 -9.70
CA VAL A 24 2.43 -5.13 -8.38
C VAL A 24 3.02 -3.75 -8.58
N GLY A 25 2.17 -2.73 -8.47
CA GLY A 25 2.58 -1.33 -8.51
C GLY A 25 3.67 -1.15 -7.46
N ALA A 26 4.88 -0.86 -7.91
CA ALA A 26 5.96 -0.43 -7.04
C ALA A 26 5.46 0.82 -6.31
N ALA A 27 5.16 0.66 -5.02
CA ALA A 27 4.60 1.72 -4.22
C ALA A 27 5.60 2.89 -4.18
N ASP A 28 5.14 4.06 -4.61
CA ASP A 28 5.95 5.27 -4.60
C ASP A 28 6.26 5.67 -3.15
N SER A 29 7.54 5.84 -2.81
CA SER A 29 7.96 6.19 -1.45
C SER A 29 7.36 7.50 -0.95
N GLU A 30 6.93 8.39 -1.86
CA GLU A 30 6.24 9.65 -1.52
C GLU A 30 4.90 9.42 -0.79
N MET A 31 4.28 8.27 -1.01
CA MET A 31 2.96 7.91 -0.47
C MET A 31 3.05 7.10 0.82
N THR A 32 4.25 7.05 1.40
CA THR A 32 4.52 6.39 2.66
C THR A 32 4.50 7.40 3.81
N LYS A 33 3.76 7.09 4.88
CA LYS A 33 3.85 7.80 6.17
C LYS A 33 4.35 6.85 7.24
N THR A 34 5.17 7.36 8.16
CA THR A 34 5.70 6.58 9.28
C THR A 34 5.36 7.29 10.58
N ILE A 35 4.91 6.53 11.57
CA ILE A 35 4.64 7.01 12.93
C ILE A 35 5.14 5.98 13.94
N SER A 36 5.72 6.45 15.04
CA SER A 36 6.18 5.59 16.14
C SER A 36 5.49 6.01 17.43
N GLY A 37 5.05 5.03 18.22
CA GLY A 37 4.38 5.25 19.51
C GLY A 37 4.09 3.94 20.23
N GLY A 38 4.09 3.97 21.57
CA GLY A 38 3.76 2.77 22.36
C GLY A 38 4.68 1.56 22.12
N GLY A 39 5.93 1.78 21.70
CA GLY A 39 6.88 0.70 21.38
C GLY A 39 6.67 0.04 20.01
N VAL A 40 5.80 0.59 19.15
CA VAL A 40 5.55 0.12 17.78
C VAL A 40 5.86 1.24 16.80
N THR A 41 6.51 0.91 15.70
CA THR A 41 6.64 1.77 14.52
C THR A 41 5.71 1.25 13.44
N ALA A 42 4.83 2.12 12.93
CA ALA A 42 3.94 1.83 11.82
C ALA A 42 4.37 2.63 10.59
N LYS A 43 4.61 1.94 9.49
CA LYS A 43 4.81 2.51 8.16
C LYS A 43 3.61 2.14 7.30
N VAL A 44 2.92 3.14 6.76
CA VAL A 44 1.72 2.96 5.93
C VAL A 44 1.96 3.56 4.56
N THR A 45 1.74 2.77 3.51
CA THR A 45 1.94 3.17 2.12
C THR A 45 0.65 3.03 1.33
N TYR A 46 0.22 4.11 0.66
CA TYR A 46 -0.92 4.06 -0.27
C TYR A 46 -0.46 3.48 -1.62
N LEU A 47 -0.97 2.30 -1.98
CA LEU A 47 -0.48 1.52 -3.12
C LEU A 47 -1.00 1.99 -4.48
N ASN A 48 -2.23 2.50 -4.55
CA ASN A 48 -2.89 2.92 -5.79
C ASN A 48 -3.44 4.37 -5.72
N PRO A 49 -2.61 5.37 -5.40
CA PRO A 49 -3.04 6.76 -5.21
C PRO A 49 -3.47 7.47 -6.50
N LYS A 50 -3.18 6.90 -7.67
CA LYS A 50 -3.49 7.47 -8.99
C LYS A 50 -4.66 6.78 -9.67
N ASP A 51 -5.18 5.69 -9.08
CA ASP A 51 -6.20 4.84 -9.70
C ASP A 51 -7.52 4.94 -8.92
N ASN A 52 -8.26 6.02 -9.18
CA ASN A 52 -9.50 6.34 -8.47
C ASN A 52 -10.66 5.38 -8.81
N ASN A 53 -10.47 4.52 -9.82
CA ASN A 53 -11.46 3.53 -10.22
C ASN A 53 -11.32 2.22 -9.44
N ASP A 54 -10.24 2.02 -8.69
CA ASP A 54 -10.00 0.83 -7.89
C ASP A 54 -10.32 1.07 -6.41
N GLU A 55 -10.51 -0.01 -5.66
CA GLU A 55 -10.59 0.04 -4.21
C GLU A 55 -9.25 0.52 -3.62
N PRO A 56 -9.23 1.51 -2.71
CA PRO A 56 -7.99 1.97 -2.12
C PRO A 56 -7.31 0.88 -1.29
N ARG A 57 -6.01 0.68 -1.54
CA ARG A 57 -5.19 -0.35 -0.88
C ARG A 57 -4.03 0.29 -0.14
N PHE A 58 -3.83 -0.11 1.12
CA PHE A 58 -2.76 0.37 1.97
C PHE A 58 -1.91 -0.79 2.48
N GLN A 59 -0.61 -0.72 2.24
CA GLN A 59 0.34 -1.60 2.90
C GLN A 59 0.70 -0.99 4.25
N ILE A 60 0.69 -1.80 5.29
CA ILE A 60 1.00 -1.44 6.67
C ILE A 60 2.12 -2.37 7.13
N VAL A 61 3.28 -1.80 7.45
CA VAL A 61 4.40 -2.50 8.09
C VAL A 61 4.46 -2.04 9.53
N LEU A 62 4.38 -2.99 10.45
CA LEU A 62 4.46 -2.79 11.90
C LEU A 62 5.71 -3.47 12.43
N ASP A 63 6.57 -2.69 13.07
CA ASP A 63 7.80 -3.15 13.70
C ASP A 63 7.77 -2.84 15.20
N THR A 64 8.05 -3.83 16.03
CA THR A 64 8.14 -3.67 17.49
C THR A 64 9.20 -4.59 18.07
N HIS A 65 9.67 -4.27 19.27
CA HIS A 65 10.54 -5.15 20.07
C HIS A 65 9.92 -5.50 21.43
N SER A 66 8.68 -5.07 21.66
CA SER A 66 8.06 -5.09 22.99
C SER A 66 6.67 -5.71 23.01
N ALA A 67 6.07 -6.01 21.85
CA ALA A 67 4.71 -6.52 21.76
C ALA A 67 4.59 -7.64 20.72
N ASN A 68 3.72 -8.62 20.99
CA ASN A 68 3.33 -9.61 19.99
C ASN A 68 2.17 -9.07 19.14
N LEU A 69 2.42 -8.80 17.86
CA LEU A 69 1.43 -8.23 16.95
C LEU A 69 0.43 -9.27 16.44
N ASP A 70 0.67 -10.57 16.62
CA ASP A 70 -0.27 -11.63 16.21
C ASP A 70 -1.55 -11.64 17.06
N ALA A 71 -1.50 -11.05 18.24
CA ALA A 71 -2.66 -10.92 19.13
C ALA A 71 -3.73 -9.94 18.58
N TYR A 72 -3.42 -9.19 17.52
CA TYR A 72 -4.30 -8.17 16.96
C TYR A 72 -4.85 -8.61 15.59
N ASP A 73 -6.16 -8.51 15.42
CA ASP A 73 -6.78 -8.62 14.09
C ASP A 73 -6.76 -7.24 13.42
N LEU A 74 -5.72 -6.98 12.64
CA LEU A 74 -5.50 -5.72 11.95
C LEU A 74 -6.64 -5.35 10.99
N LYS A 75 -7.39 -6.31 10.46
CA LYS A 75 -8.55 -6.01 9.60
C LYS A 75 -9.66 -5.33 10.41
N THR A 76 -9.90 -5.81 11.63
CA THR A 76 -11.02 -5.36 12.48
C THR A 76 -10.73 -4.06 13.20
N ILE A 77 -9.46 -3.81 13.55
CA ILE A 77 -9.08 -2.63 14.35
C ILE A 77 -8.62 -1.45 13.51
N THR A 78 -8.43 -1.62 12.20
CA THR A 78 -8.00 -0.55 11.30
C THR A 78 -9.19 0.04 10.56
N ALA A 79 -9.22 1.36 10.49
CA ALA A 79 -10.21 2.09 9.73
C ALA A 79 -9.56 3.19 8.90
N LEU A 80 -10.10 3.43 7.70
CA LEU A 80 -9.76 4.55 6.84
C LEU A 80 -10.72 5.70 7.14
N ARG A 81 -10.21 6.93 7.28
CA ARG A 81 -11.02 8.13 7.44
C ARG A 81 -10.70 9.11 6.33
N ASP A 82 -11.74 9.64 5.67
CA ASP A 82 -11.60 10.67 4.64
C ASP A 82 -11.57 12.09 5.23
N ASP A 83 -11.40 13.08 4.37
CA ASP A 83 -11.35 14.50 4.72
C ASP A 83 -12.69 15.06 5.22
N THR A 84 -13.80 14.40 4.89
CA THR A 84 -15.13 14.71 5.45
C THR A 84 -15.35 14.13 6.84
N GLY A 85 -14.43 13.29 7.32
CA GLY A 85 -14.50 12.61 8.61
C GLY A 85 -15.27 11.29 8.57
N LYS A 86 -15.75 10.85 7.41
CA LYS A 86 -16.42 9.55 7.26
C LYS A 86 -15.40 8.43 7.39
N THR A 87 -15.82 7.35 8.06
CA THR A 87 -14.96 6.22 8.42
C THR A 87 -15.39 4.95 7.68
N TYR A 88 -14.41 4.21 7.19
CA TYR A 88 -14.58 2.99 6.40
C TYR A 88 -13.78 1.85 7.03
N LEU A 89 -14.42 0.69 7.19
CA LEU A 89 -13.74 -0.52 7.65
C LEU A 89 -13.09 -1.25 6.47
N ALA A 90 -12.02 -1.99 6.74
CA ALA A 90 -11.35 -2.79 5.72
C ALA A 90 -12.25 -3.92 5.21
N THR A 91 -12.36 -4.05 3.89
CA THR A 91 -13.11 -5.11 3.20
C THR A 91 -12.22 -6.33 2.94
N GLY A 92 -10.92 -6.11 2.69
CA GLY A 92 -9.92 -7.14 2.40
C GLY A 92 -8.67 -7.03 3.28
N ILE A 93 -7.98 -8.17 3.45
CA ILE A 93 -6.68 -8.23 4.12
C ILE A 93 -5.79 -9.29 3.46
N GLU A 94 -4.53 -8.94 3.22
CA GLU A 94 -3.44 -9.85 2.89
C GLU A 94 -2.41 -9.76 4.02
N ASN A 95 -2.04 -10.87 4.65
CA ASN A 95 -1.08 -10.89 5.76
C ASN A 95 0.25 -11.51 5.34
N LYS A 96 1.36 -10.91 5.79
CA LYS A 96 2.73 -11.41 5.70
C LYS A 96 3.47 -11.12 7.01
N GLY A 97 4.50 -11.92 7.31
CA GLY A 97 5.21 -11.81 8.58
C GLY A 97 4.38 -12.31 9.77
N SER A 98 4.94 -12.18 10.97
CA SER A 98 4.34 -12.65 12.22
C SER A 98 5.07 -12.06 13.43
N GLY A 99 4.45 -12.11 14.61
CA GLY A 99 5.07 -11.75 15.87
C GLY A 99 5.43 -10.27 15.96
N HIS A 100 6.72 -9.95 15.93
CA HIS A 100 7.25 -8.60 16.18
C HIS A 100 7.45 -7.75 14.92
N HIS A 101 7.33 -8.37 13.74
CA HIS A 101 7.41 -7.73 12.44
C HIS A 101 6.25 -8.22 11.58
N ARG A 102 5.29 -7.34 11.31
CA ARG A 102 4.07 -7.69 10.59
C ARG A 102 3.89 -6.77 9.39
N GLU A 103 3.57 -7.36 8.24
CA GLU A 103 3.23 -6.64 7.03
C GLU A 103 1.83 -7.05 6.61
N THR A 104 0.95 -6.09 6.35
CA THR A 104 -0.38 -6.37 5.84
C THR A 104 -0.79 -5.40 4.76
N THR A 105 -1.52 -5.87 3.75
CA THR A 105 -2.21 -5.00 2.81
C THR A 105 -3.69 -5.02 3.14
N LEU A 106 -4.25 -3.85 3.47
CA LEU A 106 -5.68 -3.67 3.67
C LEU A 106 -6.32 -3.05 2.43
N THR A 107 -7.47 -3.60 2.05
CA THR A 107 -8.35 -3.04 1.02
C THR A 107 -9.55 -2.40 1.69
N PHE A 108 -9.94 -1.22 1.23
CA PHE A 108 -11.10 -0.47 1.73
C PHE A 108 -12.12 -0.27 0.61
N PRO A 109 -13.40 -0.03 0.94
CA PRO A 109 -14.38 0.37 -0.07
C PRO A 109 -13.95 1.68 -0.74
N LYS A 110 -14.44 1.92 -1.95
CA LYS A 110 -14.25 3.20 -2.64
C LYS A 110 -14.73 4.36 -1.76
N VAL A 111 -13.89 5.39 -1.65
CA VAL A 111 -14.11 6.60 -0.85
C VAL A 111 -14.69 7.72 -1.70
#